data_AF-A0A937QLK0-F1
#
_entry.id   AF-A0A937QLK0-F1
#
_cell.length_a   1.000
_cell.length_b   1.000
_cell.length_c   1.000
_cell.angle_alpha   90.00
_cell.angle_beta   90.00
_cell.angle_gamma   90.00
#
_symmetry.space_group_name_H-M   'P 1'
#
loop_
_entity.id
_entity.type
_entity.pdbx_description
1 polymer ?
#
loop_
_entity_poly.entity_id
_entity_poly.type
_entity_poly.pdbx_seq_one_letter_code
_entity_poly.pdbx_strand_id
1 'polypeptide(L)'
;MRRWVAVLLVTLICLCTGCAKYYYQGDKSFAECKKDRADCVAELNKRLDAQSRKPGGYEYRFIEDCMKHRGYRLVTEGKLPLGAKRQDPAQTLRGILYGQRRGIAGTVDEE
;
A
#
# COMPACT_ATOMS: atom_id res chain seq x y z
N MET A 1 7.78 -35.81 -16.13
CA MET A 1 6.96 -35.05 -15.15
C MET A 1 7.78 -34.10 -14.26
N ARG A 2 8.87 -34.53 -13.60
CA ARG A 2 9.63 -33.70 -12.64
C ARG A 2 10.17 -32.35 -13.18
N ARG A 3 10.59 -32.31 -14.47
CA ARG A 3 11.09 -31.08 -15.12
C ARG A 3 9.98 -30.04 -15.37
N TRP A 4 8.77 -30.49 -15.69
CA TRP A 4 7.62 -29.60 -15.93
C TRP A 4 7.12 -28.96 -14.63
N VAL A 5 7.14 -29.71 -13.53
CA VAL A 5 6.82 -29.18 -12.19
C VAL A 5 7.84 -28.12 -11.75
N ALA A 6 9.12 -28.34 -12.01
CA ALA A 6 10.17 -27.36 -11.70
C ALA A 6 10.03 -26.08 -12.54
N VAL A 7 9.72 -26.19 -13.83
CA VAL A 7 9.47 -25.03 -14.70
C VAL A 7 8.25 -24.24 -14.22
N LEU A 8 7.15 -24.93 -13.88
CA LEU A 8 5.94 -24.29 -13.33
C LEU A 8 6.22 -23.55 -12.02
N LEU A 9 6.97 -24.15 -11.10
CA LEU A 9 7.35 -23.51 -9.84
C LEU A 9 8.23 -22.27 -10.06
N VAL A 10 9.21 -22.34 -10.97
CA VAL A 10 10.09 -21.20 -11.28
C VAL A 10 9.31 -20.06 -11.94
N THR A 11 8.41 -20.34 -12.88
CA THR A 11 7.53 -19.32 -13.46
C THR A 11 6.60 -18.70 -12.43
N LEU A 12 6.07 -19.49 -11.48
CA LEU A 12 5.20 -18.98 -10.42
C LEU A 12 5.96 -18.04 -9.48
N ILE A 13 7.22 -18.33 -9.18
CA ILE A 13 8.09 -17.49 -8.34
C ILE A 13 8.47 -16.19 -9.08
N CYS A 14 8.75 -16.25 -10.38
CA CYS A 14 9.06 -15.06 -11.19
C CYS A 14 7.86 -14.13 -11.42
N LEU A 15 6.62 -14.61 -11.31
CA LEU A 15 5.41 -13.78 -11.39
C LEU A 15 5.07 -13.05 -10.08
N CYS A 16 5.76 -13.38 -8.97
CA CYS A 16 5.52 -12.80 -7.64
C CYS A 16 6.40 -11.57 -7.34
N THR A 17 7.30 -11.18 -8.24
CA THR A 17 8.11 -9.95 -8.10
C THR A 17 7.25 -8.71 -8.37
N GLY A 18 6.50 -8.29 -7.34
CA GLY A 18 5.73 -7.05 -7.35
C GLY A 18 4.32 -7.14 -6.77
N CYS A 19 4.01 -8.13 -5.93
CA CYS A 19 2.71 -8.20 -5.25
C CYS A 19 2.43 -6.95 -4.37
N ALA A 20 3.48 -6.31 -3.87
CA ALA A 20 3.36 -5.10 -3.07
C ALA A 20 3.05 -3.87 -3.96
N LYS A 21 2.04 -3.11 -3.54
CA LYS A 21 1.66 -1.83 -4.14
C LYS A 21 1.81 -0.72 -3.11
N TYR A 22 2.29 0.43 -3.55
CA TYR A 22 2.64 1.56 -2.72
C TYR A 22 1.93 2.83 -3.19
N TYR A 23 1.42 3.63 -2.26
CA TYR A 23 1.08 5.02 -2.55
C TYR A 23 2.37 5.82 -2.68
N TYR A 24 2.56 6.44 -3.83
CA TYR A 24 3.78 7.15 -4.19
C TYR A 24 3.46 8.49 -4.86
N GLN A 25 4.24 9.50 -4.48
CA GLN A 25 4.28 10.82 -5.09
C GLN A 25 5.74 11.29 -5.07
N GLY A 26 6.24 11.83 -6.19
CA GLY A 26 7.68 12.09 -6.36
C GLY A 26 8.22 13.29 -5.60
N ASP A 27 7.33 14.24 -5.31
CA ASP A 27 7.53 15.51 -4.61
C ASP A 27 7.27 15.41 -3.10
N LYS A 28 7.03 14.20 -2.58
CA LYS A 28 6.74 13.97 -1.15
C LYS A 28 7.86 13.20 -0.46
N SER A 29 8.18 13.65 0.75
CA SER A 29 9.06 12.93 1.65
C SER A 29 8.34 11.72 2.24
N PHE A 30 9.11 10.74 2.73
CA PHE A 30 8.53 9.56 3.35
C PHE A 30 7.70 9.88 4.61
N ALA A 31 8.14 10.84 5.44
CA ALA A 31 7.37 11.33 6.58
C ALA A 31 6.03 11.96 6.15
N GLU A 32 6.02 12.79 5.10
CA GLU A 32 4.77 13.35 4.59
C GLU A 32 3.82 12.26 4.10
N CYS A 33 4.32 11.29 3.31
CA CYS A 33 3.51 10.15 2.87
C CYS A 33 2.89 9.37 4.04
N LYS A 34 3.66 9.20 5.12
CA LYS A 34 3.20 8.53 6.33
C LYS A 34 2.15 9.35 7.08
N LYS A 35 2.35 10.66 7.17
CA LYS A 35 1.42 11.61 7.79
C LYS A 35 0.10 11.66 7.01
N ASP A 36 0.16 11.82 5.70
CA ASP A 36 -1.04 11.89 4.84
C ASP A 36 -1.88 10.62 4.92
N ARG A 37 -1.23 9.45 4.93
CA ARG A 37 -1.93 8.18 5.15
C ARG A 37 -2.56 8.10 6.54
N ALA A 38 -1.86 8.59 7.58
CA ALA A 38 -2.40 8.62 8.94
C ALA A 38 -3.62 9.56 9.04
N ASP A 39 -3.57 10.71 8.37
CA ASP A 39 -4.70 11.64 8.28
C ASP A 39 -5.91 11.01 7.58
N CYS A 40 -5.70 10.32 6.46
CA CYS A 40 -6.77 9.57 5.79
C CYS A 40 -7.39 8.49 6.70
N VAL A 41 -6.59 7.79 7.49
CA VAL A 41 -7.09 6.82 8.49
C VAL A 41 -7.85 7.52 9.61
N ALA A 42 -7.39 8.69 10.08
CA ALA A 42 -8.09 9.47 11.08
C ALA A 42 -9.45 9.97 10.56
N GLU A 43 -9.52 10.42 9.31
CA GLU A 43 -10.77 10.81 8.66
C GLU A 43 -11.74 9.64 8.51
N LEU A 44 -11.24 8.47 8.12
CA LEU A 44 -12.04 7.24 8.09
C LEU A 44 -12.62 6.93 9.47
N ASN A 45 -11.79 6.98 10.51
CA ASN A 45 -12.21 6.69 11.89
C ASN A 45 -13.25 7.68 12.42
N LYS A 46 -13.26 8.94 11.97
CA LYS A 46 -14.30 9.92 12.31
C LYS A 46 -15.65 9.58 11.68
N ARG A 47 -15.65 8.87 10.54
CA ARG A 47 -16.86 8.51 9.78
C ARG A 47 -17.43 7.14 10.16
N LEU A 48 -16.62 6.29 10.81
CA LEU A 48 -17.03 4.97 11.25
C LEU A 48 -17.48 5.01 12.71
N ASP A 49 -18.79 4.83 12.94
CA ASP A 49 -19.33 4.52 14.26
C ASP A 49 -18.72 3.23 14.82
N ALA A 50 -18.69 3.08 16.15
CA ALA A 50 -18.11 1.92 16.84
C ALA A 50 -18.62 0.56 16.31
N GLN A 51 -19.86 0.51 15.81
CA GLN A 51 -20.51 -0.68 15.26
C GLN A 51 -20.15 -0.96 13.79
N SER A 52 -19.70 0.05 13.04
CA SER A 52 -19.33 0.00 11.62
C SER A 52 -17.84 -0.27 11.39
N ARG A 53 -17.05 -0.44 12.45
CA ARG A 53 -15.65 -0.90 12.40
C ARG A 53 -15.50 -2.35 11.96
N LYS A 54 -16.48 -2.94 11.27
CA LYS A 54 -16.33 -4.27 10.69
C LYS A 54 -15.56 -4.11 9.39
N PRO A 55 -14.44 -4.82 9.25
CA PRO A 55 -13.59 -4.65 8.08
C PRO A 55 -14.35 -5.02 6.81
N GLY A 56 -14.36 -4.10 5.84
CA GLY A 56 -15.01 -4.28 4.56
C GLY A 56 -14.27 -3.66 3.38
N GLY A 57 -14.92 -3.71 2.22
CA GLY A 57 -14.41 -3.06 1.01
C GLY A 57 -14.49 -1.53 1.07
N TYR A 58 -15.29 -0.98 2.01
CA TYR A 58 -15.50 0.46 2.15
C TYR A 58 -14.25 1.16 2.66
N GLU A 59 -13.65 0.68 3.75
CA GLU A 59 -12.44 1.28 4.34
C GLU A 59 -11.28 1.29 3.35
N TYR A 60 -11.13 0.20 2.60
CA TYR A 60 -10.13 0.11 1.54
C TYR A 60 -10.35 1.18 0.47
N ARG A 61 -11.59 1.31 -0.04
CA ARG A 61 -11.92 2.32 -1.06
C ARG A 61 -11.75 3.74 -0.53
N PHE A 62 -12.16 3.99 0.71
CA PHE A 62 -12.01 5.30 1.33
C PHE A 62 -10.54 5.72 1.43
N ILE A 63 -9.67 4.84 1.92
CA ILE A 63 -8.23 5.15 2.00
C ILE A 63 -7.64 5.34 0.61
N GLU A 64 -8.00 4.49 -0.36
CA GLU A 64 -7.53 4.64 -1.73
C GLU A 64 -7.96 5.96 -2.36
N ASP A 65 -9.22 6.35 -2.19
CA ASP A 65 -9.76 7.60 -2.71
C ASP A 65 -9.15 8.81 -1.99
N CYS A 66 -9.00 8.77 -0.67
CA CYS A 66 -8.37 9.84 0.10
C CYS A 66 -6.92 10.09 -0.37
N MET A 67 -6.13 9.02 -0.53
CA MET A 67 -4.76 9.13 -1.02
C MET A 67 -4.72 9.66 -2.47
N LYS A 68 -5.61 9.20 -3.35
CA LYS A 68 -5.71 9.72 -4.73
C LYS A 68 -6.04 11.22 -4.77
N HIS A 69 -6.97 11.68 -3.93
CA HIS A 69 -7.33 13.10 -3.84
C HIS A 69 -6.16 13.96 -3.37
N ARG A 70 -5.26 13.39 -2.55
CA ARG A 70 -4.00 14.05 -2.14
C ARG A 70 -2.89 14.01 -3.20
N GLY A 71 -3.13 13.40 -4.36
CA GLY A 71 -2.17 13.35 -5.48
C GLY A 71 -1.34 12.07 -5.57
N TYR A 72 -1.54 11.12 -4.64
CA TYR A 72 -0.79 9.87 -4.65
C TYR A 72 -1.24 8.93 -5.75
N ARG A 73 -0.26 8.28 -6.39
CA ARG A 73 -0.49 7.20 -7.36
C ARG A 73 -0.16 5.86 -6.74
N LEU A 74 -0.95 4.85 -7.08
CA LEU A 74 -0.69 3.48 -6.64
C LEU A 74 0.24 2.78 -7.64
N VAL A 75 1.48 2.50 -7.22
CA VAL A 75 2.51 1.90 -8.06
C VAL A 75 2.95 0.54 -7.51
N THR A 76 3.42 -0.35 -8.38
CA THR A 76 4.06 -1.61 -7.96
C THR A 76 5.51 -1.36 -7.56
N GLU A 77 6.08 -2.29 -6.79
CA GLU A 77 7.47 -2.19 -6.32
C GLU A 77 8.47 -1.86 -7.44
N GLY A 78 8.39 -2.53 -8.59
CA GLY A 78 9.30 -2.30 -9.72
C GLY A 78 9.13 -0.95 -10.43
N LYS A 79 8.15 -0.14 -10.03
CA LYS A 79 7.94 1.23 -10.54
C LYS A 79 8.40 2.30 -9.53
N LEU A 80 8.86 1.90 -8.36
CA LEU A 80 9.45 2.83 -7.40
C LEU A 80 10.90 3.16 -7.78
N PRO A 81 11.33 4.42 -7.61
CA PRO A 81 12.74 4.76 -7.69
C PRO A 81 13.58 3.99 -6.67
N LEU A 82 14.83 3.65 -7.02
CA LEU A 82 15.72 2.87 -6.16
C LEU A 82 16.01 3.54 -4.81
N GLY A 83 16.04 4.88 -4.78
CA GLY A 83 16.23 5.66 -3.55
C GLY A 83 14.96 5.90 -2.73
N ALA A 84 13.79 5.39 -3.16
CA ALA A 84 12.55 5.62 -2.45
C ALA A 84 12.55 4.90 -1.09
N LYS A 85 12.48 5.67 0.01
CA LYS A 85 12.14 5.12 1.31
C LYS A 85 10.72 4.57 1.25
N ARG A 86 10.53 3.34 1.75
CA ARG A 86 9.26 2.63 1.64
C ARG A 86 8.89 1.89 2.92
N GLN A 87 7.59 1.82 3.19
CA GLN A 87 7.00 0.95 4.19
C GLN A 87 6.06 -0.01 3.50
N ASP A 88 6.31 -1.30 3.74
CA ASP A 88 5.52 -2.38 3.17
C ASP A 88 4.08 -2.37 3.72
N PRO A 89 3.12 -2.90 2.93
CA PRO A 89 1.77 -3.11 3.41
C PRO A 89 1.77 -3.95 4.69
N ALA A 90 0.83 -3.65 5.59
CA ALA A 90 0.73 -4.39 6.84
C ALA A 90 0.32 -5.84 6.53
N GLN A 91 1.16 -6.79 6.96
CA GLN A 91 0.92 -8.23 6.76
C GLN A 91 0.00 -8.84 7.82
N THR A 92 -0.45 -8.05 8.79
CA THR A 92 -1.37 -8.52 9.81
C THR A 92 -2.78 -8.70 9.22
N LEU A 93 -3.55 -9.67 9.73
CA LEU A 93 -4.96 -9.86 9.38
C LEU A 93 -5.75 -8.56 9.46
N ARG A 94 -5.50 -7.76 10.51
CA ARG A 94 -6.09 -6.43 10.68
C ARG A 94 -5.62 -5.44 9.59
N GLY A 95 -4.34 -5.44 9.23
CA GLY A 95 -3.86 -4.61 8.14
C GLY A 95 -4.50 -4.95 6.79
N ILE A 96 -4.66 -6.24 6.51
CA ILE A 96 -5.29 -6.74 5.29
C ILE A 96 -6.78 -6.39 5.26
N LEU A 97 -7.47 -6.50 6.39
CA LEU A 97 -8.91 -6.33 6.49
C LEU A 97 -9.34 -4.86 6.52
N TYR A 98 -8.51 -3.95 7.02
CA TYR A 98 -8.86 -2.53 7.26
C TYR A 98 -8.11 -1.55 6.33
N GLY A 99 -7.83 -1.96 5.09
CA GLY A 99 -7.30 -1.03 4.07
C GLY A 99 -5.80 -0.76 4.12
N GLN A 100 -5.03 -1.42 4.98
CA GLN A 100 -3.56 -1.33 5.00
C GLN A 100 -2.87 -2.33 4.05
N ARG A 101 -3.60 -2.85 3.06
CA ARG A 101 -3.10 -3.73 1.98
C ARG A 101 -2.08 -3.05 1.06
N ARG A 102 -1.92 -1.73 1.16
CA ARG A 102 -0.99 -0.93 0.36
C ARG A 102 0.06 -0.30 1.27
N GLY A 103 1.31 -0.34 0.82
CA GLY A 103 2.43 0.35 1.43
C GLY A 103 2.44 1.84 1.09
N ILE A 104 3.45 2.55 1.58
CA ILE A 104 3.73 3.94 1.24
C ILE A 104 5.18 4.08 0.81
N ALA A 105 5.46 4.98 -0.11
CA ALA A 105 6.81 5.29 -0.54
C ALA A 105 6.96 6.81 -0.76
N GLY A 106 8.14 7.34 -0.44
CA GLY A 106 8.52 8.74 -0.65
C GLY A 106 9.97 8.84 -1.10
N THR A 107 10.28 9.89 -1.87
CA THR A 107 11.60 10.06 -2.51
C THR A 107 12.32 11.35 -2.15
N VAL A 108 11.64 12.30 -1.50
CA VAL A 108 12.29 13.53 -1.05
C VAL A 108 12.95 13.30 0.31
N ASP A 109 14.19 13.75 0.45
CA ASP A 109 14.90 13.72 1.72
C ASP A 109 14.21 14.64 2.73
N GLU A 110 14.24 14.23 4.00
CA GLU A 110 13.67 15.01 5.10
C GLU A 110 14.71 16.10 5.47
N GLU A 111 14.39 17.38 5.22
CA GLU A 111 15.19 18.52 5.71
C GLU A 111 15.12 18.68 7.23
#